data_AF-A0AAJ5RUF9-F1
#
_entry.id   AF-A0AAJ5RUF9-F1
#
_cell.length_a   1.000
_cell.length_b   1.000
_cell.length_c   1.000
_cell.angle_alpha   90.00
_cell.angle_beta   90.00
_cell.angle_gamma   90.00
#
_symmetry.space_group_name_H-M   'P 1'
#
loop_
_entity.id
_entity.type
_entity.pdbx_description
1 polymer ?
#
loop_
_entity_poly.entity_id
_entity_poly.type
_entity_poly.pdbx_seq_one_letter_code
_entity_poly.pdbx_strand_id
1 'polypeptide(L)'
;MKKISQDTKFWLFFISPFFIILLGFLTATFFYQFIEGWAWIPLALVYWSLLGFCIYYFKGNRKLGDWFQKSKKAPFWITFTTLIGLFPLTILIMNYHLFHSVWLILSWLLFAIINPWLEEYYWRGVLFDSLLTKFPAWFAILYTTILFVISHPLMWGVFSYASQSYHLYIYLSVTGIVWAITYLKTKSLRSIILSHCIVDIGNLTVLTFLNIYIPPTM
;
A
#
# COMPACT_ATOMS: atom_id res chain seq x y z
N MET A 1 -2.36 34.97 -6.24
CA MET A 1 -1.56 33.82 -5.77
C MET A 1 -0.47 33.49 -6.78
N LYS A 2 0.82 33.50 -6.42
CA LYS A 2 1.91 33.07 -7.32
C LYS A 2 1.76 31.58 -7.64
N LYS A 3 1.83 31.21 -8.91
CA LYS A 3 1.78 29.81 -9.36
C LYS A 3 3.07 29.12 -8.93
N ILE A 4 2.97 28.06 -8.12
CA ILE A 4 4.11 27.25 -7.68
C ILE A 4 4.82 26.69 -8.92
N SER A 5 6.15 26.77 -8.97
CA SER A 5 6.95 26.24 -10.09
C SER A 5 6.86 24.72 -10.17
N GLN A 6 7.11 24.14 -11.36
CA GLN A 6 7.07 22.69 -11.54
C GLN A 6 8.14 21.98 -10.71
N ASP A 7 9.32 22.58 -10.55
CA ASP A 7 10.38 22.02 -9.70
C ASP A 7 10.00 22.02 -8.23
N THR A 8 9.38 23.10 -7.73
CA THR A 8 8.89 23.13 -6.34
C THR A 8 7.79 22.08 -6.14
N LYS A 9 6.89 21.90 -7.11
CA LYS A 9 5.88 20.83 -7.04
C LYS A 9 6.49 19.44 -6.99
N PHE A 10 7.53 19.18 -7.79
CA PHE A 10 8.25 17.91 -7.76
C PHE A 10 8.82 17.64 -6.37
N TRP A 11 9.56 18.59 -5.78
CA TRP A 11 10.20 18.38 -4.48
C TRP A 11 9.19 18.23 -3.34
N LEU A 12 8.09 19.00 -3.36
CA LEU A 12 6.99 18.80 -2.42
C LEU A 12 6.39 17.40 -2.50
N PHE A 13 6.25 16.87 -3.71
CA PHE A 13 5.73 15.54 -3.90
C PHE A 13 6.74 14.45 -3.54
N PHE A 14 8.02 14.67 -3.86
CA PHE A 14 9.13 13.83 -3.45
C PHE A 14 9.17 13.65 -1.94
N ILE A 15 8.95 14.70 -1.14
CA ILE A 15 8.94 14.56 0.33
C ILE A 15 7.62 14.03 0.89
N SER A 16 6.56 13.95 0.07
CA SER A 16 5.22 13.58 0.56
C SER A 16 5.13 12.25 1.29
N PRO A 17 5.86 11.16 0.91
CA PRO A 17 5.78 9.91 1.65
C PRO A 17 6.18 10.08 3.13
N PHE A 18 7.22 10.86 3.41
CA PHE A 18 7.69 11.10 4.78
C PHE A 18 6.63 11.81 5.61
N PHE A 19 5.95 12.79 5.02
CA PHE A 19 4.87 13.51 5.68
C PHE A 19 3.66 12.60 5.94
N ILE A 20 3.29 11.76 4.96
CA ILE A 20 2.19 10.80 5.09
C ILE A 20 2.49 9.78 6.18
N ILE A 21 3.70 9.22 6.20
CA ILE A 21 4.15 8.27 7.23
C ILE A 21 4.15 8.93 8.60
N LEU A 22 4.67 10.16 8.73
CA LEU A 22 4.69 10.89 10.00
C LEU A 22 3.27 11.13 10.53
N LEU A 23 2.36 11.65 9.69
CA LEU A 23 0.97 11.87 10.11
C LEU A 23 0.25 10.55 10.42
N GLY A 24 0.52 9.50 9.66
CA GLY A 24 0.03 8.15 9.93
C GLY A 24 0.49 7.65 11.30
N PHE A 25 1.79 7.70 11.58
CA PHE A 25 2.35 7.31 12.87
C PHE A 25 1.74 8.10 14.04
N LEU A 26 1.63 9.42 13.91
CA LEU A 26 1.03 10.27 14.95
C LEU A 26 -0.45 9.93 15.16
N THR A 27 -1.21 9.71 14.09
CA THR A 27 -2.62 9.29 14.15
C THR A 27 -2.74 7.95 14.85
N ALA A 28 -1.96 6.95 14.42
CA ALA A 28 -1.98 5.62 15.00
C ALA A 28 -1.64 5.66 16.49
N THR A 29 -0.56 6.36 16.86
CA THR A 29 -0.10 6.47 18.26
C THR A 29 -1.12 7.16 19.14
N PHE A 30 -1.73 8.25 18.65
CA PHE A 30 -2.75 8.98 19.39
C PHE A 30 -3.99 8.11 19.60
N PHE A 31 -4.58 7.55 18.54
CA PHE A 31 -5.81 6.78 18.65
C PHE A 31 -5.62 5.43 19.35
N TYR A 32 -4.45 4.81 19.25
CA TYR A 32 -4.15 3.56 19.95
C TYR A 32 -4.34 3.67 21.47
N GLN A 33 -4.04 4.82 22.06
CA GLN A 33 -4.24 5.08 23.49
C GLN A 33 -5.72 5.03 23.92
N PHE A 34 -6.65 5.19 22.99
CA PHE A 34 -8.09 5.28 23.29
C PHE A 34 -8.88 4.07 22.82
N ILE A 35 -8.49 3.47 21.68
CA ILE A 35 -9.27 2.41 21.01
C ILE A 35 -8.44 1.20 20.59
N GLU A 36 -7.19 1.11 21.05
CA GLU A 36 -6.29 -0.02 20.83
C GLU A 36 -6.20 -0.43 19.34
N GLY A 37 -6.38 -1.72 19.02
CA GLY A 37 -6.34 -2.23 17.65
C GLY A 37 -7.28 -1.52 16.69
N TRP A 38 -8.41 -0.96 17.16
CA TRP A 38 -9.34 -0.20 16.32
C TRP A 38 -8.78 1.13 15.81
N ALA A 39 -7.60 1.55 16.29
CA ALA A 39 -6.85 2.68 15.73
C ALA A 39 -6.56 2.54 14.23
N TRP A 40 -6.68 1.33 13.67
CA TRP A 40 -6.60 1.11 12.22
C TRP A 40 -7.64 1.92 11.43
N ILE A 41 -8.84 2.17 11.98
CA ILE A 41 -9.89 2.93 11.28
C ILE A 41 -9.49 4.39 11.09
N PRO A 42 -9.22 5.19 12.15
CA PRO A 42 -8.81 6.58 11.97
C PRO A 42 -7.49 6.69 11.21
N LEU A 43 -6.55 5.75 11.40
CA LEU A 43 -5.33 5.69 10.60
C LEU A 43 -5.64 5.52 9.10
N ALA A 44 -6.47 4.54 8.73
CA ALA A 44 -6.86 4.27 7.35
C ALA A 44 -7.53 5.50 6.73
N LEU A 45 -8.45 6.15 7.43
CA LEU A 45 -9.13 7.35 6.94
C LEU A 45 -8.15 8.51 6.67
N VAL A 46 -7.23 8.78 7.60
CA VAL A 46 -6.20 9.83 7.43
C VAL A 46 -5.28 9.47 6.27
N TYR A 47 -4.77 8.24 6.26
CA TYR A 47 -3.85 7.76 5.24
C TYR A 47 -4.47 7.81 3.84
N TRP A 48 -5.67 7.24 3.67
CA TRP A 48 -6.42 7.27 2.42
C TRP A 48 -6.75 8.68 1.94
N SER A 49 -7.08 9.58 2.86
CA SER A 49 -7.33 10.99 2.53
C SER A 49 -6.07 11.69 2.03
N LEU A 50 -4.91 11.44 2.65
CA LEU A 50 -3.64 11.99 2.22
C LEU A 50 -3.19 11.43 0.86
N LEU A 51 -3.31 10.12 0.65
CA LEU A 51 -3.03 9.49 -0.64
C LEU A 51 -3.97 10.04 -1.72
N GLY A 52 -5.27 10.10 -1.45
CA GLY A 52 -6.28 10.64 -2.36
C GLY A 52 -6.01 12.10 -2.72
N PHE A 53 -5.64 12.92 -1.74
CA PHE A 53 -5.21 14.31 -1.97
C PHE A 53 -3.98 14.37 -2.87
N CYS A 54 -2.95 13.58 -2.58
CA CYS A 54 -1.74 13.54 -3.39
C CYS A 54 -2.02 13.08 -4.83
N ILE A 55 -2.83 12.04 -5.00
CA ILE A 55 -3.26 11.55 -6.31
C ILE A 55 -3.99 12.66 -7.07
N TYR A 56 -4.98 13.30 -6.45
CA TYR A 56 -5.78 14.34 -7.09
C TYR A 56 -4.94 15.57 -7.47
N TYR A 57 -4.06 16.02 -6.58
CA TYR A 57 -3.28 17.24 -6.74
C TYR A 57 -2.06 17.07 -7.66
N PHE A 58 -1.36 15.94 -7.57
CA PHE A 58 -0.10 15.71 -8.29
C PHE A 58 -0.23 14.89 -9.58
N LYS A 59 -1.40 14.32 -9.91
CA LYS A 59 -1.62 13.61 -11.21
C LYS A 59 -1.40 14.49 -12.45
N GLY A 60 -1.38 15.81 -12.29
CA GLY A 60 -1.30 16.76 -13.40
C GLY A 60 -2.46 16.59 -14.39
N ASN A 61 -2.13 16.51 -15.68
CA ASN A 61 -3.12 16.39 -16.75
C ASN A 61 -3.61 14.95 -17.00
N ARG A 62 -3.03 13.94 -16.31
CA ARG A 62 -3.45 12.56 -16.50
C ARG A 62 -4.82 12.29 -15.88
N LYS A 63 -5.57 11.41 -16.52
CA LYS A 63 -6.82 10.85 -16.00
C LYS A 63 -6.50 9.59 -15.20
N LEU A 64 -7.29 9.28 -14.17
CA LEU A 64 -7.07 8.06 -13.39
C LEU A 64 -7.11 6.79 -14.26
N GLY A 65 -8.00 6.78 -15.27
CA GLY A 65 -8.10 5.70 -16.25
C GLY A 65 -6.82 5.43 -17.05
N ASP A 66 -5.87 6.37 -17.11
CA ASP A 66 -4.61 6.20 -17.84
C ASP A 66 -3.71 5.15 -17.19
N TRP A 67 -3.72 5.07 -15.86
CA TRP A 67 -3.01 4.01 -15.12
C TRP A 67 -3.75 2.67 -15.13
N PHE A 68 -5.04 2.67 -15.47
CA PHE A 68 -5.88 1.48 -15.52
C PHE A 68 -6.13 0.98 -16.95
N GLN A 69 -5.28 1.36 -17.90
CA GLN A 69 -5.35 0.84 -19.26
C GLN A 69 -4.96 -0.65 -19.32
N LYS A 70 -5.29 -1.35 -20.41
CA LYS A 70 -4.84 -2.73 -20.63
C LYS A 70 -3.30 -2.76 -20.64
N SER A 71 -2.73 -3.76 -19.99
CA SER A 71 -1.28 -3.95 -19.92
C SER A 71 -0.64 -4.01 -21.31
N LYS A 72 0.51 -3.36 -21.47
CA LYS A 72 1.44 -3.69 -22.56
C LYS A 72 1.92 -5.13 -22.38
N LYS A 73 2.12 -5.89 -23.47
CA LYS A 73 2.36 -7.34 -23.46
C LYS A 73 3.60 -7.73 -22.63
N ALA A 74 3.41 -8.04 -21.34
CA ALA A 74 4.45 -8.54 -20.43
C ALA A 74 3.92 -9.71 -19.58
N PRO A 75 3.48 -10.82 -20.20
CA PRO A 75 2.76 -11.90 -19.52
C PRO A 75 3.55 -12.50 -18.36
N PHE A 76 4.88 -12.64 -18.50
CA PHE A 76 5.74 -13.12 -17.43
C PHE A 76 5.58 -12.32 -16.12
N TRP A 77 5.64 -10.98 -16.20
CA TRP A 77 5.56 -10.10 -15.03
C TRP A 77 4.15 -10.05 -14.44
N ILE A 78 3.12 -10.16 -15.28
CA ILE A 78 1.73 -10.26 -14.82
C ILE A 78 1.56 -11.56 -14.03
N THR A 79 1.97 -12.70 -14.59
CA THR A 79 1.87 -14.00 -13.92
C THR A 79 2.66 -14.00 -12.62
N PHE A 80 3.89 -13.52 -12.62
CA PHE A 80 4.75 -13.49 -11.43
C PHE A 80 4.16 -12.62 -10.32
N THR A 81 3.63 -11.44 -10.67
CA THR A 81 2.91 -10.56 -9.73
C THR A 81 1.69 -11.24 -9.11
N THR A 82 0.90 -11.94 -9.91
CA THR A 82 -0.26 -12.68 -9.40
C THR A 82 0.17 -13.81 -8.48
N LEU A 83 1.17 -14.62 -8.87
CA LEU A 83 1.65 -15.75 -8.07
C LEU A 83 2.18 -15.31 -6.70
N ILE A 84 2.96 -14.23 -6.64
CA ILE A 84 3.44 -13.69 -5.35
C ILE A 84 2.27 -13.17 -4.52
N GLY A 85 1.27 -12.54 -5.14
CA GLY A 85 0.07 -12.06 -4.45
C GLY A 85 -0.78 -13.18 -3.86
N LEU A 86 -0.74 -14.38 -4.43
CA LEU A 86 -1.46 -15.56 -3.90
C LEU A 86 -0.81 -16.16 -2.64
N PHE A 87 0.45 -15.84 -2.35
CA PHE A 87 1.19 -16.45 -1.23
C PHE A 87 0.47 -16.32 0.14
N PRO A 88 -0.05 -15.13 0.52
CA PRO A 88 -0.81 -14.96 1.75
C PRO A 88 -2.12 -15.75 1.83
N LEU A 89 -2.68 -16.26 0.72
CA LEU A 89 -3.93 -17.04 0.78
C LEU A 89 -3.79 -18.30 1.63
N THR A 90 -2.58 -18.81 1.79
CA THR A 90 -2.30 -19.92 2.72
C THR A 90 -2.68 -19.56 4.16
N ILE A 91 -2.42 -18.33 4.60
CA ILE A 91 -2.80 -17.82 5.92
C ILE A 91 -4.32 -17.82 6.06
N LEU A 92 -5.05 -17.27 5.08
CA LEU A 92 -6.51 -17.29 5.06
C LEU A 92 -7.07 -18.72 5.12
N ILE A 93 -6.57 -19.64 4.29
CA ILE A 93 -7.07 -21.03 4.24
C ILE A 93 -6.89 -21.73 5.59
N MET A 94 -5.79 -21.46 6.29
CA MET A 94 -5.52 -22.07 7.60
C MET A 94 -6.30 -21.41 8.75
N ASN A 95 -6.73 -20.15 8.58
CA ASN A 95 -7.24 -19.32 9.68
C ASN A 95 -8.62 -18.70 9.41
N TYR A 96 -9.36 -19.15 8.40
CA TYR A 96 -10.71 -18.62 8.11
C TYR A 96 -11.70 -18.80 9.27
N HIS A 97 -11.45 -19.75 10.17
CA HIS A 97 -12.26 -19.96 11.37
C HIS A 97 -12.22 -18.77 12.35
N LEU A 98 -11.25 -17.86 12.22
CA LEU A 98 -11.14 -16.64 13.05
C LEU A 98 -12.25 -15.62 12.75
N PHE A 99 -12.93 -15.72 11.61
CA PHE A 99 -14.08 -14.87 11.26
C PHE A 99 -15.33 -15.28 12.05
N HIS A 100 -15.42 -14.80 13.29
CA HIS A 100 -16.55 -15.05 14.19
C HIS A 100 -17.66 -13.97 14.09
N SER A 101 -17.48 -12.95 13.26
CA SER A 101 -18.41 -11.82 13.15
C SER A 101 -18.52 -11.30 11.72
N VAL A 102 -19.76 -11.02 11.28
CA VAL A 102 -20.04 -10.39 9.98
C VAL A 102 -19.37 -9.02 9.85
N TRP A 103 -19.26 -8.27 10.95
CA TRP A 103 -18.61 -6.95 10.96
C TRP A 103 -17.11 -7.03 10.65
N LEU A 104 -16.44 -8.10 11.10
CA LEU A 104 -15.03 -8.35 10.78
C LEU A 104 -14.86 -8.68 9.30
N ILE A 105 -15.75 -9.51 8.74
CA ILE A 105 -15.74 -9.84 7.31
C ILE A 105 -15.93 -8.57 6.47
N LEU A 106 -16.93 -7.75 6.81
CA LEU A 106 -17.20 -6.51 6.09
C LEU A 106 -16.03 -5.52 6.19
N SER A 107 -15.48 -5.33 7.38
CA SER A 107 -14.32 -4.44 7.58
C SER A 107 -13.10 -4.92 6.81
N TRP A 108 -12.82 -6.22 6.86
CA TRP A 108 -11.73 -6.87 6.13
C TRP A 108 -11.86 -6.70 4.62
N LEU A 109 -13.03 -7.02 4.06
CA LEU A 109 -13.28 -6.87 2.62
C LEU A 109 -13.22 -5.39 2.18
N LEU A 110 -13.79 -4.48 2.98
CA LEU A 110 -13.76 -3.06 2.68
C LEU A 110 -12.32 -2.54 2.62
N PHE A 111 -11.50 -2.89 3.62
CA PHE A 111 -10.09 -2.51 3.64
C PHE A 111 -9.36 -3.11 2.43
N ALA A 112 -9.48 -4.41 2.20
CA ALA A 112 -8.79 -5.13 1.13
C ALA A 112 -9.19 -4.69 -0.29
N ILE A 113 -10.35 -4.03 -0.44
CA ILE A 113 -10.78 -3.46 -1.72
C ILE A 113 -10.35 -2.01 -1.85
N ILE A 114 -10.45 -1.18 -0.81
CA ILE A 114 -10.15 0.25 -0.92
C ILE A 114 -8.64 0.52 -0.87
N ASN A 115 -7.94 -0.11 0.08
CA ASN A 115 -6.54 0.18 0.35
C ASN A 115 -5.65 -0.01 -0.89
N PRO A 116 -5.72 -1.15 -1.61
CA PRO A 116 -4.88 -1.37 -2.79
C PRO A 116 -5.05 -0.34 -3.89
N TRP A 117 -6.25 0.22 -4.07
CA TRP A 117 -6.47 1.23 -5.09
C TRP A 117 -5.74 2.51 -4.71
N LEU A 118 -5.93 3.01 -3.49
CA LEU A 118 -5.29 4.27 -3.09
C LEU A 118 -3.78 4.13 -3.01
N GLU A 119 -3.28 3.03 -2.45
CA GLU A 119 -1.84 2.79 -2.35
C GLU A 119 -1.20 2.64 -3.74
N GLU A 120 -1.74 1.82 -4.64
CA GLU A 120 -1.09 1.61 -5.94
C GLU A 120 -1.18 2.82 -6.85
N TYR A 121 -2.28 3.58 -6.81
CA TYR A 121 -2.36 4.85 -7.55
C TYR A 121 -1.35 5.87 -7.03
N TYR A 122 -1.13 5.94 -5.71
CA TYR A 122 -0.14 6.84 -5.15
C TYR A 122 1.29 6.34 -5.43
N TRP A 123 1.65 5.16 -4.93
CA TRP A 123 3.01 4.64 -4.93
C TRP A 123 3.51 4.35 -6.34
N ARG A 124 2.76 3.57 -7.15
CA ARG A 124 3.19 3.11 -8.49
C ARG A 124 2.66 4.00 -9.60
N GLY A 125 1.50 4.62 -9.41
CA GLY A 125 0.93 5.56 -10.37
C GLY A 125 1.66 6.89 -10.35
N VAL A 126 1.31 7.76 -9.41
CA VAL A 126 1.70 9.18 -9.43
C VAL A 126 3.13 9.37 -8.96
N LEU A 127 3.51 8.83 -7.80
CA LEU A 127 4.84 9.02 -7.19
C LEU A 127 5.94 8.44 -8.06
N PHE A 128 5.80 7.17 -8.42
CA PHE A 128 6.78 6.49 -9.26
C PHE A 128 6.96 7.17 -10.63
N ASP A 129 5.87 7.51 -11.33
CA ASP A 129 5.98 8.23 -12.60
C ASP A 129 6.66 9.60 -12.45
N SER A 130 6.38 10.31 -11.35
CA SER A 130 7.05 11.59 -11.07
C SER A 130 8.55 11.38 -10.87
N LEU A 131 8.96 10.40 -10.06
CA LEU A 131 10.38 10.08 -9.83
C LEU A 131 11.13 9.78 -11.12
N LEU A 132 10.51 9.03 -12.05
CA LEU A 132 11.11 8.70 -13.35
C LEU A 132 11.40 9.92 -14.23
N THR A 133 10.83 11.10 -13.93
CA THR A 133 11.13 12.34 -14.68
C THR A 133 12.49 12.94 -14.33
N LYS A 134 13.06 12.61 -13.16
CA LYS A 134 14.33 13.17 -12.67
C LYS A 134 15.35 12.11 -12.22
N PHE A 135 14.92 10.89 -11.94
CA PHE A 135 15.76 9.82 -11.41
C PHE A 135 15.70 8.55 -12.28
N PRO A 136 16.76 7.72 -12.27
CA PRO A 136 16.76 6.45 -12.98
C PRO A 136 15.77 5.44 -12.35
N ALA A 137 15.36 4.45 -13.14
CA ALA A 137 14.33 3.48 -12.72
C ALA A 137 14.69 2.70 -11.45
N TRP A 138 15.95 2.31 -11.28
CA TRP A 138 16.38 1.58 -10.08
C TRP A 138 16.16 2.41 -8.80
N PHE A 139 16.39 3.72 -8.88
CA PHE A 139 16.17 4.63 -7.75
C PHE A 139 14.69 4.73 -7.43
N ALA A 140 13.83 4.92 -8.44
CA ALA A 140 12.38 4.97 -8.23
C ALA A 140 11.82 3.68 -7.60
N ILE A 141 12.32 2.51 -8.04
CA ILE A 141 11.98 1.21 -7.44
C ILE A 141 12.38 1.18 -5.97
N LEU A 142 13.66 1.39 -5.66
CA LEU A 142 14.14 1.31 -4.28
C LEU A 142 13.46 2.33 -3.38
N TYR A 143 13.32 3.58 -3.85
CA TYR A 143 12.73 4.66 -3.09
C TYR A 143 11.28 4.34 -2.67
N THR A 144 10.44 3.95 -3.64
CA THR A 144 9.04 3.60 -3.35
C THR A 144 8.91 2.33 -2.53
N THR A 145 9.72 1.29 -2.79
CA THR A 145 9.70 0.06 -1.99
C THR A 145 10.12 0.30 -0.55
N ILE A 146 11.24 0.98 -0.31
CA ILE A 146 11.77 1.19 1.05
C ILE A 146 10.76 1.97 1.89
N LEU A 147 10.19 3.06 1.34
CA LEU A 147 9.24 3.88 2.07
C LEU A 147 7.90 3.18 2.27
N PHE A 148 7.46 2.37 1.30
CA PHE A 148 6.29 1.50 1.45
C PHE A 148 6.52 0.45 2.55
N VAL A 149 7.69 -0.18 2.62
CA VAL A 149 7.99 -1.16 3.67
C VAL A 149 8.08 -0.49 5.03
N ILE A 150 8.76 0.65 5.15
CA ILE A 150 8.93 1.39 6.40
C ILE A 150 7.60 1.96 6.92
N SER A 151 6.67 2.33 6.04
CA SER A 151 5.36 2.83 6.47
C SER A 151 4.59 1.78 7.28
N HIS A 152 4.81 0.48 7.03
CA HIS A 152 4.08 -0.58 7.71
C HIS A 152 4.37 -0.66 9.22
N PRO A 153 5.62 -0.84 9.69
CA PRO A 153 5.91 -0.77 11.12
C PRO A 153 5.54 0.57 11.74
N LEU A 154 5.79 1.67 11.04
CA LEU A 154 5.57 3.01 11.57
C LEU A 154 4.10 3.42 11.59
N MET A 155 3.20 2.70 10.95
CA MET A 155 1.78 3.06 10.96
C MET A 155 0.95 1.91 11.51
N TRP A 156 0.89 0.79 10.78
CA TRP A 156 0.13 -0.40 11.16
C TRP A 156 0.79 -1.14 12.33
N GLY A 157 2.12 -1.15 12.40
CA GLY A 157 2.90 -1.75 13.48
C GLY A 157 2.77 -1.06 14.83
N VAL A 158 2.17 0.13 14.90
CA VAL A 158 1.87 0.77 16.19
C VAL A 158 0.90 -0.06 17.03
N PHE A 159 -0.04 -0.75 16.39
CA PHE A 159 -1.09 -1.52 17.06
C PHE A 159 -1.17 -2.98 16.63
N SER A 160 -0.38 -3.43 15.64
CA SER A 160 -0.42 -4.79 15.09
C SER A 160 0.93 -5.49 15.23
N TYR A 161 0.96 -6.60 15.96
CA TYR A 161 2.19 -7.40 16.11
C TYR A 161 2.65 -7.97 14.77
N ALA A 162 1.74 -8.50 13.94
CA ALA A 162 2.15 -9.06 12.65
C ALA A 162 2.78 -7.98 11.74
N SER A 163 2.34 -6.72 11.89
CA SER A 163 2.92 -5.57 11.20
C SER A 163 4.31 -5.16 11.71
N GLN A 164 4.75 -5.74 12.84
CA GLN A 164 6.11 -5.63 13.38
C GLN A 164 7.04 -6.78 12.95
N SER A 165 6.51 -7.81 12.27
CA SER A 165 7.29 -9.00 11.93
C SER A 165 8.27 -8.75 10.78
N TYR A 166 9.52 -9.20 10.94
CA TYR A 166 10.51 -9.15 9.87
C TYR A 166 10.11 -9.99 8.65
N HIS A 167 9.31 -11.05 8.83
CA HIS A 167 8.77 -11.84 7.73
C HIS A 167 7.88 -11.00 6.81
N LEU A 168 7.07 -10.12 7.41
CA LEU A 168 6.27 -9.17 6.64
C LEU A 168 7.18 -8.21 5.86
N TYR A 169 8.25 -7.68 6.46
CA TYR A 169 9.14 -6.73 5.77
C TYR A 169 9.85 -7.36 4.57
N ILE A 170 10.29 -8.61 4.71
CA ILE A 170 10.88 -9.37 3.59
C ILE A 170 9.83 -9.54 2.49
N TYR A 171 8.63 -9.97 2.84
CA TYR A 171 7.54 -10.15 1.88
C TYR A 171 7.18 -8.85 1.16
N LEU A 172 6.97 -7.76 1.91
CA LEU A 172 6.66 -6.43 1.36
C LEU A 172 7.79 -5.86 0.50
N SER A 173 9.05 -6.16 0.83
CA SER A 173 10.19 -5.75 0.00
C SER A 173 10.16 -6.47 -1.35
N VAL A 174 9.90 -7.78 -1.34
CA VAL A 174 9.81 -8.59 -2.56
C VAL A 174 8.61 -8.17 -3.41
N THR A 175 7.41 -8.10 -2.82
CA THR A 175 6.21 -7.63 -3.55
C THR A 175 6.40 -6.22 -4.05
N GLY A 176 6.97 -5.33 -3.23
CA GLY A 176 7.16 -3.94 -3.58
C GLY A 176 8.02 -3.75 -4.82
N ILE A 177 9.14 -4.47 -4.90
CA ILE A 177 10.01 -4.51 -6.08
C ILE A 177 9.28 -5.11 -7.29
N VAL A 178 8.62 -6.26 -7.10
CA VAL A 178 7.93 -6.96 -8.20
C VAL A 178 6.80 -6.11 -8.79
N TRP A 179 6.02 -5.46 -7.95
CA TRP A 179 4.95 -4.55 -8.37
C TRP A 179 5.52 -3.33 -9.12
N ALA A 180 6.60 -2.72 -8.64
CA ALA A 180 7.26 -1.62 -9.32
C ALA A 180 7.83 -2.02 -10.69
N ILE A 181 8.49 -3.18 -10.79
CA ILE A 181 9.00 -3.71 -12.06
C ILE A 181 7.84 -4.04 -13.00
N THR A 182 6.79 -4.66 -12.48
CA THR A 182 5.60 -4.99 -13.28
C THR A 182 5.00 -3.72 -13.84
N TYR A 183 4.81 -2.68 -13.04
CA TYR A 183 4.33 -1.40 -13.52
C TYR A 183 5.23 -0.80 -14.61
N LEU A 184 6.56 -0.84 -14.45
CA LEU A 184 7.49 -0.38 -15.48
C LEU A 184 7.30 -1.10 -16.82
N LYS A 185 7.08 -2.42 -16.78
CA LYS A 185 6.95 -3.27 -17.96
C LYS A 185 5.57 -3.20 -18.61
N THR A 186 4.51 -3.07 -17.80
CA THR A 186 3.11 -3.11 -18.25
C THR A 186 2.53 -1.73 -18.53
N LYS A 187 3.03 -0.70 -17.82
CA LYS A 187 2.42 0.63 -17.70
C LYS A 187 0.94 0.57 -17.31
N SER A 188 0.59 -0.39 -16.46
CA SER A 188 -0.77 -0.64 -15.99
C SER A 188 -0.76 -1.10 -14.54
N LEU A 189 -1.68 -0.56 -13.74
CA LEU A 189 -1.87 -0.93 -12.34
C LEU A 189 -2.78 -2.15 -12.15
N ARG A 190 -3.46 -2.66 -13.20
CA ARG A 190 -4.50 -3.69 -13.07
C ARG A 190 -4.05 -4.95 -12.32
N SER A 191 -2.96 -5.56 -12.76
CA SER A 191 -2.45 -6.79 -12.14
C SER A 191 -1.86 -6.53 -10.76
N ILE A 192 -1.35 -5.33 -10.52
CA ILE A 192 -0.75 -4.93 -9.25
C ILE A 192 -1.84 -4.72 -8.20
N ILE A 193 -2.88 -3.95 -8.52
CA ILE A 193 -4.05 -3.76 -7.66
C ILE A 193 -4.71 -5.10 -7.37
N LEU A 194 -4.87 -5.97 -8.38
CA LEU A 194 -5.40 -7.32 -8.15
C LEU A 194 -4.53 -8.12 -7.18
N SER A 195 -3.22 -8.16 -7.42
CA SER A 195 -2.27 -8.85 -6.54
C SER A 195 -2.34 -8.32 -5.13
N HIS A 196 -2.38 -7.00 -4.95
CA HIS A 196 -2.46 -6.35 -3.65
C HIS A 196 -3.80 -6.63 -2.95
N CYS A 197 -4.95 -6.59 -3.63
CA CYS A 197 -6.22 -7.05 -3.07
C CYS A 197 -6.15 -8.48 -2.56
N ILE A 198 -5.51 -9.39 -3.31
CA ILE A 198 -5.32 -10.79 -2.90
C ILE A 198 -4.41 -10.86 -1.66
N VAL A 199 -3.36 -10.05 -1.59
CA VAL A 199 -2.48 -9.96 -0.41
C VAL A 199 -3.26 -9.54 0.83
N ASP A 200 -4.07 -8.48 0.74
CA ASP A 200 -4.88 -8.00 1.87
C ASP A 200 -5.94 -9.04 2.30
N ILE A 201 -6.58 -9.69 1.32
CA ILE A 201 -7.49 -10.81 1.57
C ILE A 201 -6.74 -11.94 2.31
N GLY A 202 -5.62 -12.41 1.76
CA GLY A 202 -4.89 -13.55 2.28
C GLY A 202 -4.27 -13.31 3.67
N ASN A 203 -3.70 -12.12 3.91
CA ASN A 203 -3.08 -11.75 5.19
C ASN A 203 -4.10 -11.40 6.29
N LEU A 204 -5.40 -11.51 6.01
CA LEU A 204 -6.47 -11.23 6.97
C LEU A 204 -6.33 -9.82 7.58
N THR A 205 -6.07 -8.78 6.76
CA THR A 205 -5.48 -7.51 7.24
C THR A 205 -6.15 -6.92 8.48
N VAL A 206 -7.49 -6.86 8.53
CA VAL A 206 -8.21 -6.33 9.69
C VAL A 206 -8.09 -7.23 10.93
N LEU A 207 -8.08 -8.55 10.79
CA LEU A 207 -7.86 -9.46 11.92
C LEU A 207 -6.43 -9.33 12.44
N THR A 208 -5.47 -9.13 11.54
CA THR A 208 -4.08 -8.82 11.85
C THR A 208 -3.95 -7.48 12.60
N PHE A 209 -4.71 -6.44 12.19
CA PHE A 209 -4.74 -5.15 12.88
C PHE A 209 -5.32 -5.23 14.28
N LEU A 210 -6.33 -6.08 14.46
CA LEU A 210 -6.97 -6.32 15.75
C LEU A 210 -6.22 -7.36 16.60
N ASN A 211 -5.06 -7.85 16.15
CA ASN A 211 -4.29 -8.93 16.77
C ASN A 211 -5.12 -10.20 17.07
N ILE A 212 -6.19 -10.44 16.31
CA ILE A 212 -6.97 -11.69 16.36
C ILE A 212 -6.15 -12.81 15.70
N TYR A 213 -5.46 -12.49 14.61
CA TYR A 213 -4.43 -13.33 14.02
C TYR A 213 -3.06 -12.82 14.43
N ILE A 214 -2.23 -13.72 14.98
CA ILE A 214 -0.85 -13.47 15.38
C ILE A 214 0.01 -14.56 14.74
N PRO A 215 0.97 -14.21 13.85
CA PRO A 215 1.90 -15.18 13.30
C PRO A 215 2.63 -15.99 14.39
N PRO A 216 2.80 -17.32 14.22
CA PRO A 216 3.28 -18.22 15.27
C PRO A 216 4.76 -18.07 15.65
N THR A 217 5.53 -17.24 14.92
CA THR A 217 6.99 -17.06 15.13
C THR A 217 7.34 -15.64 15.56
N MET A 218 6.41 -14.93 16.21
CA MET A 218 6.71 -13.65 16.87
C MET A 218 7.12 -13.84 18.31
#